data_AF-A0A7V9UG44-F1
#
_entry.id   AF-A0A7V9UG44-F1
#
_cell.length_a   1.000
_cell.length_b   1.000
_cell.length_c   1.000
_cell.angle_alpha   90.00
_cell.angle_beta   90.00
_cell.angle_gamma   90.00
#
_symmetry.space_group_name_H-M   'P 1'
#
loop_
_entity.id
_entity.type
_entity.pdbx_description
1 polymer ?
#
loop_
_entity_poly.entity_id
_entity_poly.type
_entity_poly.pdbx_seq_one_letter_code
_entity_poly.pdbx_strand_id
1 'polypeptide(L)'
;MKKNSHQSASPLEKLDFLDSMEEHVVVQWFNAHWQKLLYGFLGAFLLLFSVYAWKARGITKAEIDYYDANQIFQVFQAGGEGSQEAFDKLTQVLKRQHDLQSKYDGLIAQILIDRGNIDQAIPFAQEALSRVTGDHLPFYIEYSANTLLIAKNQDVEALQSSLALKAKMLESIAKSENVETPSFGGTLFAFNLLRIATLEQKVGSPAGELAAWNEWQNYSKGYILFESNAVDNKAFFTLANGISEGKVSLQDYINTRLQQLGNVEK
;
A
#
# COMPACT_ATOMS: atom_id res chain seq x y z
N MET A 1 80.27 9.73 -5.42
CA MET A 1 80.40 9.42 -6.87
C MET A 1 80.17 7.93 -7.07
N LYS A 2 79.23 7.56 -7.97
CA LYS A 2 79.10 6.33 -8.80
C LYS A 2 79.25 4.97 -8.08
N LYS A 3 78.38 3.97 -8.24
CA LYS A 3 77.35 3.67 -9.25
C LYS A 3 76.43 2.59 -8.67
N ASN A 4 75.13 2.69 -8.95
CA ASN A 4 74.14 1.64 -8.74
C ASN A 4 74.54 0.36 -9.49
N SER A 5 74.53 -0.80 -8.82
CA SER A 5 74.40 -2.09 -9.50
C SER A 5 73.01 -2.64 -9.24
N HIS A 6 72.11 -2.41 -10.21
CA HIS A 6 70.96 -3.26 -10.40
C HIS A 6 71.48 -4.69 -10.61
N GLN A 7 71.35 -5.56 -9.60
CA GLN A 7 71.38 -7.00 -9.82
C GLN A 7 70.07 -7.36 -10.54
N SER A 8 70.15 -7.35 -11.86
CA SER A 8 69.24 -8.09 -12.73
C SER A 8 69.26 -9.55 -12.30
N ALA A 9 68.15 -10.05 -11.77
CA ALA A 9 67.93 -11.48 -11.58
C ALA A 9 68.28 -12.20 -12.89
N SER A 10 69.17 -13.20 -12.81
CA SER A 10 69.67 -13.88 -13.99
C SER A 10 68.54 -14.68 -14.67
N PRO A 11 68.54 -14.81 -16.00
CA PRO A 11 67.55 -15.62 -16.72
C PRO A 11 67.54 -17.10 -16.29
N LEU A 12 68.62 -17.60 -15.68
CA LEU A 12 68.76 -19.01 -15.29
C LEU A 12 67.99 -19.39 -14.01
N GLU A 13 67.88 -18.51 -13.01
CA GLU A 13 67.10 -18.83 -11.78
C GLU A 13 65.59 -18.93 -12.06
N LYS A 14 65.11 -18.26 -13.11
CA LYS A 14 63.72 -18.38 -13.55
C LYS A 14 63.43 -19.71 -14.26
N LEU A 15 64.45 -20.39 -14.81
CA LEU A 15 64.32 -21.70 -15.45
C LEU A 15 64.26 -22.83 -14.40
N ASP A 16 65.11 -22.81 -13.38
CA ASP A 16 65.11 -23.82 -12.30
C ASP A 16 63.81 -23.80 -11.45
N PHE A 17 63.22 -22.62 -11.24
CA PHE A 17 61.93 -22.54 -10.54
C PHE A 17 60.78 -23.13 -11.37
N LEU A 18 60.81 -22.98 -12.70
CA LEU A 18 59.79 -23.54 -13.59
C LEU A 18 59.92 -25.06 -13.71
N ASP A 19 61.15 -25.59 -13.85
CA ASP A 19 61.42 -27.03 -13.89
C ASP A 19 61.07 -27.72 -12.56
N SER A 20 61.43 -27.12 -11.42
CA SER A 20 61.08 -27.69 -10.09
C SER A 20 59.59 -27.63 -9.77
N MET A 21 58.84 -26.70 -10.35
CA MET A 21 57.38 -26.68 -10.27
C MET A 21 56.74 -27.76 -11.15
N GLU A 22 57.33 -28.08 -12.30
CA GLU A 22 56.84 -29.13 -13.21
C GLU A 22 56.95 -30.54 -12.60
N GLU A 23 57.96 -30.77 -11.76
CA GLU A 23 58.14 -32.03 -11.02
C GLU A 23 57.25 -32.16 -9.77
N HIS A 24 56.53 -31.10 -9.37
CA HIS A 24 55.70 -31.12 -8.18
C HIS A 24 54.47 -32.04 -8.39
N VAL A 25 54.17 -32.90 -7.41
CA VAL A 25 53.10 -33.92 -7.48
C VAL A 25 51.73 -33.34 -7.88
N VAL A 26 51.46 -32.10 -7.46
CA VAL A 26 50.23 -31.36 -7.81
C VAL A 26 50.17 -31.01 -9.31
N VAL A 27 51.28 -30.61 -9.91
CA VAL A 27 51.35 -30.22 -11.33
C VAL A 27 51.23 -31.44 -12.23
N GLN A 28 51.88 -32.55 -11.86
CA GLN A 28 51.72 -33.82 -12.58
C GLN A 28 50.29 -34.37 -12.50
N TRP A 29 49.67 -34.29 -11.31
CA TRP A 29 48.27 -34.68 -11.14
C TRP A 29 47.33 -33.79 -11.97
N PHE A 30 47.56 -32.48 -11.97
CA PHE A 30 46.79 -31.52 -12.75
C PHE A 30 46.92 -31.81 -14.24
N ASN A 31 48.14 -32.00 -14.76
CA ASN A 31 48.37 -32.34 -16.17
C ASN A 31 47.68 -33.66 -16.56
N ALA A 32 47.71 -34.67 -15.70
CA ALA A 32 47.03 -35.95 -15.93
C ALA A 32 45.49 -35.85 -15.93
N HIS A 33 44.92 -34.88 -15.22
CA HIS A 33 43.47 -34.73 -15.03
C HIS A 33 42.88 -33.47 -15.68
N TRP A 34 43.69 -32.65 -16.36
CA TRP A 34 43.30 -31.32 -16.83
C TRP A 34 42.09 -31.38 -17.77
N GLN A 35 42.02 -32.39 -18.64
CA GLN A 35 40.88 -32.60 -19.53
C GLN A 35 39.59 -32.88 -18.74
N LYS A 36 39.66 -33.70 -17.68
CA LYS A 36 38.50 -33.99 -16.83
C LYS A 36 38.07 -32.74 -16.05
N LEU A 37 39.03 -31.93 -15.59
CA LEU A 37 38.76 -30.65 -14.94
C LEU A 37 38.13 -29.65 -15.92
N LEU A 38 38.63 -29.57 -17.16
CA LEU A 38 38.07 -28.73 -18.21
C LEU A 38 36.63 -29.16 -18.54
N TYR A 39 36.37 -30.45 -18.77
CA TYR A 39 35.02 -30.95 -19.04
C TYR A 39 34.08 -30.75 -17.84
N GLY A 40 34.57 -30.93 -16.61
CA GLY A 40 33.81 -30.65 -15.40
C GLY A 40 33.44 -29.16 -15.28
N PHE A 41 34.40 -28.27 -15.54
CA PHE A 41 34.17 -26.83 -15.55
C PHE A 41 33.20 -26.40 -16.65
N LEU A 42 33.35 -26.93 -17.87
CA LEU A 42 32.47 -26.65 -18.99
C LEU A 42 31.03 -27.15 -18.69
N GLY A 43 30.90 -28.35 -18.12
CA GLY A 43 29.61 -28.89 -17.68
C GLY A 43 28.95 -28.04 -16.60
N ALA A 44 29.71 -27.60 -15.59
CA ALA A 44 29.22 -26.70 -14.56
C ALA A 44 28.79 -25.33 -15.14
N PHE A 45 29.54 -24.79 -16.10
CA PHE A 45 29.21 -23.54 -16.76
C PHE A 45 27.93 -23.65 -17.59
N LEU A 46 27.76 -24.74 -18.35
CA LEU A 46 26.53 -25.01 -19.10
C LEU A 46 25.32 -25.20 -18.19
N LEU A 47 25.49 -25.86 -17.05
CA LEU A 47 24.44 -26.02 -16.05
C LEU A 47 24.04 -24.67 -15.44
N LEU A 48 25.02 -23.84 -15.05
CA LEU A 48 24.77 -22.48 -14.56
C LEU A 48 24.06 -21.62 -15.61
N PHE A 49 24.50 -21.67 -16.88
CA PHE A 49 23.85 -20.95 -17.97
C PHE A 49 22.41 -21.42 -18.18
N SER A 50 22.14 -22.72 -18.10
CA SER A 50 20.79 -23.28 -18.26
C SER A 50 19.86 -22.83 -17.12
N VAL A 51 20.34 -22.85 -15.88
CA VAL A 51 19.59 -22.35 -14.71
C VAL A 51 19.34 -20.84 -14.83
N TYR A 52 20.33 -20.07 -15.24
CA TYR A 52 20.20 -18.63 -15.45
C TYR A 52 19.19 -18.31 -16.56
N ALA A 53 19.29 -18.97 -17.72
CA ALA A 53 18.38 -18.79 -18.84
C ALA A 53 16.93 -19.14 -18.47
N TRP A 54 16.73 -20.18 -17.63
CA TRP A 54 15.40 -20.52 -17.14
C TRP A 54 14.84 -19.44 -16.20
N LYS A 55 15.65 -18.93 -15.25
CA LYS A 55 15.24 -17.84 -14.35
C LYS A 55 14.97 -16.53 -15.11
N ALA A 56 15.82 -16.17 -16.07
CA ALA A 56 15.69 -14.94 -16.85
C ALA A 56 14.37 -14.89 -17.64
N ARG A 57 13.92 -16.02 -18.21
CA ARG A 57 12.61 -16.11 -18.88
C ARG A 57 11.43 -15.84 -17.95
N GLY A 58 11.54 -16.20 -16.66
CA GLY A 58 10.51 -15.90 -15.66
C GLY A 58 10.41 -14.42 -15.34
N ILE A 59 11.55 -13.73 -15.23
CA ILE A 59 11.62 -12.28 -14.92
C ILE A 59 10.97 -11.46 -16.03
N THR A 60 11.31 -11.73 -17.30
CA THR A 60 10.72 -10.99 -18.44
C THR A 60 9.19 -11.18 -18.51
N LYS A 61 8.69 -12.38 -18.19
CA LYS A 61 7.25 -12.63 -18.18
C LYS A 61 6.55 -11.85 -17.06
N ALA A 62 7.14 -11.79 -15.87
CA ALA A 62 6.59 -10.99 -14.78
C ALA A 62 6.51 -9.51 -15.17
N GLU A 63 7.58 -8.93 -15.70
CA GLU A 63 7.59 -7.51 -16.14
C GLU A 63 6.48 -7.19 -17.16
N ILE A 64 6.26 -8.09 -18.13
CA ILE A 64 5.17 -7.97 -19.10
C ILE A 64 3.81 -8.04 -18.40
N ASP A 65 3.60 -9.03 -17.51
CA ASP A 65 2.35 -9.17 -16.76
C ASP A 65 2.05 -7.92 -15.90
N TYR A 66 3.07 -7.28 -15.32
CA TYR A 66 2.94 -6.01 -14.57
C TYR A 66 2.47 -4.86 -15.48
N TYR A 67 3.06 -4.73 -16.66
CA TYR A 67 2.71 -3.70 -17.63
C TYR A 67 1.28 -3.90 -18.16
N ASP A 68 0.95 -5.14 -18.55
CA ASP A 68 -0.36 -5.51 -19.05
C ASP A 68 -1.44 -5.30 -17.99
N ALA A 69 -1.19 -5.71 -16.74
CA ALA A 69 -2.11 -5.47 -15.63
C ALA A 69 -2.42 -3.98 -15.45
N ASN A 70 -1.42 -3.12 -15.62
CA ASN A 70 -1.62 -1.67 -15.49
C ASN A 70 -2.48 -1.10 -16.63
N GLN A 71 -2.25 -1.52 -17.88
CA GLN A 71 -3.08 -1.11 -19.01
C GLN A 71 -4.52 -1.60 -18.87
N ILE A 72 -4.71 -2.87 -18.49
CA ILE A 72 -6.03 -3.46 -18.26
C ILE A 72 -6.75 -2.72 -17.12
N PHE A 73 -6.04 -2.42 -16.02
CA PHE A 73 -6.60 -1.68 -14.91
C PHE A 73 -7.05 -0.27 -15.31
N GLN A 74 -6.32 0.43 -16.18
CA GLN A 74 -6.75 1.75 -16.68
C GLN A 74 -8.07 1.69 -17.46
N VAL A 75 -8.23 0.67 -18.32
CA VAL A 75 -9.50 0.44 -19.04
C VAL A 75 -10.63 0.12 -18.07
N PHE A 76 -10.37 -0.76 -17.09
CA PHE A 76 -11.33 -1.07 -16.04
C PHE A 76 -11.73 0.18 -15.26
N GLN A 77 -10.77 1.02 -14.84
CA GLN A 77 -10.98 2.24 -14.07
C GLN A 77 -11.83 3.27 -14.83
N ALA A 78 -11.64 3.40 -16.14
CA ALA A 78 -12.39 4.35 -16.97
C ALA A 78 -13.91 4.07 -17.01
N GLY A 79 -14.34 2.82 -16.81
CA GLY A 79 -15.77 2.47 -16.62
C GLY A 79 -16.65 2.55 -17.87
N GLY A 80 -16.05 2.62 -19.06
CA GLY A 80 -16.75 2.64 -20.35
C GLY A 80 -16.91 1.26 -20.99
N GLU A 81 -17.08 1.26 -22.31
CA GLU A 81 -17.13 0.04 -23.12
C GLU A 81 -15.87 -0.82 -22.89
N GLY A 82 -16.05 -2.13 -22.73
CA GLY A 82 -14.96 -3.06 -22.41
C GLY A 82 -14.53 -3.10 -20.95
N SER A 83 -15.13 -2.29 -20.05
CA SER A 83 -14.76 -2.31 -18.63
C SER A 83 -14.98 -3.67 -17.96
N GLN A 84 -16.04 -4.40 -18.30
CA GLN A 84 -16.29 -5.73 -17.74
C GLN A 84 -15.26 -6.76 -18.23
N GLU A 85 -14.93 -6.72 -19.53
CA GLU A 85 -13.89 -7.57 -20.10
C GLU A 85 -12.52 -7.27 -19.47
N ALA A 86 -12.22 -5.99 -19.25
CA ALA A 86 -11.00 -5.57 -18.56
C ALA A 86 -10.97 -6.10 -17.11
N PHE A 87 -12.09 -6.03 -16.38
CA PHE A 87 -12.19 -6.60 -15.04
C PHE A 87 -11.93 -8.12 -15.03
N ASP A 88 -12.53 -8.85 -15.96
CA ASP A 88 -12.36 -10.31 -16.05
C ASP A 88 -10.91 -10.67 -16.39
N LYS A 89 -10.29 -9.96 -17.34
CA LYS A 89 -8.87 -10.13 -17.70
C LYS A 89 -7.95 -9.79 -16.53
N LEU A 90 -8.20 -8.68 -15.83
CA LEU A 90 -7.41 -8.28 -14.67
C LEU A 90 -7.47 -9.37 -13.59
N THR A 91 -8.67 -9.86 -13.27
CA THR A 91 -8.87 -10.93 -12.29
C THR A 91 -8.10 -12.21 -12.66
N GLN A 92 -8.04 -12.56 -13.95
CA GLN A 92 -7.22 -13.69 -14.41
C GLN A 92 -5.72 -13.45 -14.23
N VAL A 93 -5.23 -12.23 -14.48
CA VAL A 93 -3.82 -11.86 -14.25
C VAL A 93 -3.49 -11.93 -12.76
N LEU A 94 -4.34 -11.38 -11.89
CA LEU A 94 -4.16 -11.41 -10.44
C LEU A 94 -4.13 -12.84 -9.86
N LYS A 95 -4.94 -13.75 -10.42
CA LYS A 95 -4.91 -15.18 -10.04
C LYS A 95 -3.60 -15.88 -10.39
N ARG A 96 -2.88 -15.41 -11.42
CA ARG A 96 -1.58 -15.97 -11.83
C ARG A 96 -0.41 -15.32 -11.11
N GLN A 97 -0.55 -14.05 -10.72
CA GLN A 97 0.49 -13.21 -10.15
C GLN A 97 0.01 -12.62 -8.82
N HIS A 98 0.15 -13.40 -7.74
CA HIS A 98 -0.32 -13.02 -6.41
C HIS A 98 0.27 -11.70 -5.88
N ASP A 99 1.51 -11.39 -6.25
CA ASP A 99 2.16 -10.13 -5.85
C ASP A 99 1.38 -8.88 -6.30
N LEU A 100 0.68 -8.98 -7.44
CA LEU A 100 -0.14 -7.89 -7.98
C LEU A 100 -1.41 -7.63 -7.15
N GLN A 101 -1.90 -8.62 -6.40
CA GLN A 101 -3.11 -8.49 -5.59
C GLN A 101 -2.96 -7.37 -4.55
N SER A 102 -1.76 -7.25 -3.95
CA SER A 102 -1.43 -6.19 -2.99
C SER A 102 -1.64 -4.78 -3.56
N LYS A 103 -1.39 -4.58 -4.86
CA LYS A 103 -1.55 -3.31 -5.55
C LYS A 103 -2.99 -3.03 -5.96
N TYR A 104 -3.71 -4.05 -6.45
CA TYR A 104 -4.97 -3.83 -7.16
C TYR A 104 -6.23 -4.14 -6.37
N ASP A 105 -6.23 -5.05 -5.39
CA ASP A 105 -7.50 -5.48 -4.76
C ASP A 105 -8.24 -4.32 -4.09
N GLY A 106 -7.53 -3.45 -3.35
CA GLY A 106 -8.15 -2.28 -2.72
C GLY A 106 -8.75 -1.30 -3.74
N LEU A 107 -8.04 -1.08 -4.86
CA LEU A 107 -8.50 -0.21 -5.94
C LEU A 107 -9.70 -0.82 -6.69
N ILE A 108 -9.67 -2.13 -6.93
CA ILE A 108 -10.76 -2.87 -7.54
C ILE A 108 -12.00 -2.81 -6.65
N ALA A 109 -11.83 -3.08 -5.35
CA ALA A 109 -12.91 -2.98 -4.38
C ALA A 109 -13.55 -1.60 -4.37
N GLN A 110 -12.73 -0.53 -4.33
CA GLN A 110 -13.22 0.85 -4.38
C GLN A 110 -14.03 1.12 -5.64
N ILE A 111 -13.49 0.80 -6.83
CA ILE A 111 -14.19 1.03 -8.11
C ILE A 111 -15.50 0.24 -8.17
N LEU A 112 -15.52 -1.01 -7.70
CA LEU A 112 -16.72 -1.83 -7.69
C LEU A 112 -17.77 -1.28 -6.71
N ILE A 113 -17.36 -0.81 -5.53
CA ILE A 113 -18.25 -0.13 -4.58
C ILE A 113 -18.85 1.13 -5.20
N ASP A 114 -18.02 1.97 -5.83
CA ASP A 114 -18.45 3.21 -6.49
C ASP A 114 -19.46 2.96 -7.62
N ARG A 115 -19.39 1.78 -8.25
CA ARG A 115 -20.32 1.34 -9.31
C ARG A 115 -21.54 0.57 -8.79
N GLY A 116 -21.64 0.34 -7.48
CA GLY A 116 -22.73 -0.43 -6.88
C GLY A 116 -22.60 -1.95 -7.02
N ASN A 117 -21.48 -2.47 -7.51
CA ASN A 117 -21.21 -3.90 -7.66
C ASN A 117 -20.66 -4.51 -6.35
N ILE A 118 -21.45 -4.39 -5.28
CA ILE A 118 -20.99 -4.67 -3.91
C ILE A 118 -20.56 -6.12 -3.72
N ASP A 119 -21.32 -7.07 -4.26
CA ASP A 119 -21.02 -8.51 -4.13
C ASP A 119 -19.68 -8.89 -4.77
N GLN A 120 -19.34 -8.25 -5.89
CA GLN A 120 -18.03 -8.44 -6.53
C GLN A 120 -16.91 -7.74 -5.77
N ALA A 121 -17.20 -6.63 -5.08
CA ALA A 121 -16.20 -5.86 -4.34
C ALA A 121 -15.73 -6.55 -3.05
N ILE A 122 -16.65 -7.24 -2.35
CA ILE A 122 -16.41 -7.87 -1.06
C ILE A 122 -15.13 -8.74 -1.03
N PRO A 123 -14.92 -9.72 -1.94
CA PRO A 123 -13.72 -10.56 -1.87
C PRO A 123 -12.43 -9.75 -2.00
N PHE A 124 -12.37 -8.75 -2.89
CA PHE A 124 -11.18 -7.90 -3.03
C PHE A 124 -10.96 -7.03 -1.80
N ALA A 125 -12.02 -6.47 -1.22
CA ALA A 125 -11.90 -5.66 -0.01
C ALA A 125 -11.43 -6.47 1.20
N GLN A 126 -11.96 -7.68 1.37
CA GLN A 126 -11.57 -8.58 2.46
C GLN A 126 -10.11 -9.04 2.32
N GLU A 127 -9.67 -9.36 1.11
CA GLU A 127 -8.26 -9.70 0.83
C GLU A 127 -7.33 -8.50 1.04
N ALA A 128 -7.75 -7.29 0.68
CA ALA A 128 -6.97 -6.08 0.96
C ALA A 128 -6.84 -5.84 2.48
N LEU A 129 -7.93 -6.03 3.24
CA LEU A 129 -7.94 -5.88 4.69
C LEU A 129 -7.13 -6.96 5.42
N SER A 130 -7.22 -8.22 4.98
CA SER A 130 -6.52 -9.34 5.61
C SER A 130 -5.00 -9.14 5.57
N ARG A 131 -4.48 -8.60 4.47
CA ARG A 131 -3.04 -8.32 4.30
C ARG A 131 -2.51 -7.26 5.24
N VAL A 132 -3.26 -6.21 5.52
CA VAL A 132 -2.81 -5.09 6.36
C VAL A 132 -3.09 -5.30 7.84
N THR A 133 -3.74 -6.40 8.23
CA THR A 133 -4.09 -6.68 9.62
C THR A 133 -2.86 -6.79 10.53
N GLY A 134 -1.70 -7.18 9.98
CA GLY A 134 -0.42 -7.25 10.69
C GLY A 134 0.31 -5.91 10.85
N ASP A 135 -0.10 -4.84 10.14
CA ASP A 135 0.70 -3.61 10.01
C ASP A 135 0.50 -2.62 11.18
N HIS A 136 -0.14 -3.05 12.27
CA HIS A 136 -0.39 -2.23 13.47
C HIS A 136 -1.13 -0.90 13.20
N LEU A 137 -2.03 -0.88 12.21
CA LEU A 137 -2.89 0.28 11.88
C LEU A 137 -4.37 0.02 12.24
N PRO A 138 -4.72 -0.28 13.51
CA PRO A 138 -6.06 -0.75 13.89
C PRO A 138 -7.16 0.24 13.51
N PHE A 139 -6.91 1.55 13.64
CA PHE A 139 -7.88 2.58 13.29
C PHE A 139 -8.22 2.60 11.80
N TYR A 140 -7.23 2.39 10.93
CA TYR A 140 -7.43 2.37 9.48
C TYR A 140 -8.15 1.08 9.04
N ILE A 141 -7.84 -0.04 9.68
CA ILE A 141 -8.51 -1.33 9.45
C ILE A 141 -9.99 -1.21 9.85
N GLU A 142 -10.29 -0.71 11.05
CA GLU A 142 -11.67 -0.52 11.50
C GLU A 142 -12.44 0.46 10.61
N TYR A 143 -11.81 1.59 10.24
CA TYR A 143 -12.42 2.54 9.31
C TYR A 143 -12.75 1.90 7.95
N SER A 144 -11.83 1.10 7.42
CA SER A 144 -12.00 0.45 6.11
C SER A 144 -13.02 -0.68 6.14
N ALA A 145 -13.04 -1.49 7.21
CA ALA A 145 -14.07 -2.51 7.42
C ALA A 145 -15.47 -1.89 7.50
N ASN A 146 -15.59 -0.73 8.14
CA ASN A 146 -16.86 -0.02 8.23
C ASN A 146 -17.36 0.50 6.86
N THR A 147 -16.48 0.79 5.89
CA THR A 147 -16.89 1.07 4.50
C THR A 147 -17.69 -0.09 3.90
N LEU A 148 -17.37 -1.35 4.25
CA LEU A 148 -18.10 -2.52 3.75
C LEU A 148 -19.50 -2.64 4.37
N LEU A 149 -19.70 -2.20 5.61
CA LEU A 149 -21.02 -2.13 6.22
C LEU A 149 -21.90 -1.13 5.47
N ILE A 150 -21.36 0.05 5.16
CA ILE A 150 -22.04 1.09 4.37
C ILE A 150 -22.40 0.56 2.98
N ALA A 151 -21.45 -0.08 2.31
CA ALA A 151 -21.65 -0.67 0.98
C ALA A 151 -22.77 -1.73 0.99
N LYS A 152 -22.93 -2.47 2.09
CA LYS A 152 -24.00 -3.47 2.28
C LYS A 152 -25.33 -2.87 2.75
N ASN A 153 -25.47 -1.54 2.78
CA ASN A 153 -26.62 -0.83 3.33
C ASN A 153 -26.93 -1.16 4.80
N GLN A 154 -25.91 -1.56 5.57
CA GLN A 154 -26.01 -1.82 7.00
C GLN A 154 -25.76 -0.51 7.79
N ASP A 155 -26.50 0.55 7.48
CA ASP A 155 -26.16 1.92 7.90
C ASP A 155 -26.19 2.12 9.42
N VAL A 156 -27.11 1.45 10.13
CA VAL A 156 -27.18 1.52 11.60
C VAL A 156 -25.97 0.87 12.24
N GLU A 157 -25.55 -0.30 11.75
CA GLU A 157 -24.35 -1.00 12.23
C GLU A 157 -23.09 -0.20 11.90
N ALA A 158 -23.05 0.39 10.69
CA ALA A 158 -21.97 1.27 10.27
C ALA A 158 -21.83 2.51 11.15
N LEU A 159 -22.97 3.11 11.54
CA LEU A 159 -23.01 4.27 12.43
C LEU A 159 -22.46 3.90 13.81
N GLN A 160 -22.94 2.79 14.40
CA GLN A 160 -22.46 2.30 15.69
C GLN A 160 -20.95 2.01 15.65
N SER A 161 -20.47 1.36 14.58
CA SER A 161 -19.04 1.11 14.37
C SER A 161 -18.24 2.41 14.28
N SER A 162 -18.74 3.41 13.57
CA SER A 162 -18.10 4.73 13.43
C SER A 162 -18.04 5.50 14.75
N LEU A 163 -19.11 5.47 15.55
CA LEU A 163 -19.15 6.09 16.87
C LEU A 163 -18.17 5.39 17.82
N ALA A 164 -18.12 4.06 17.81
CA ALA A 164 -17.18 3.28 18.60
C ALA A 164 -15.71 3.58 18.20
N LEU A 165 -15.44 3.68 16.89
CA LEU A 165 -14.13 4.06 16.38
C LEU A 165 -13.71 5.46 16.86
N LYS A 166 -14.63 6.44 16.83
CA LYS A 166 -14.39 7.78 17.37
C LYS A 166 -14.03 7.72 18.85
N ALA A 167 -14.81 6.98 19.65
CA ALA A 167 -14.56 6.82 21.08
C ALA A 167 -13.17 6.23 21.36
N LYS A 168 -12.76 5.19 20.62
CA LYS A 168 -11.42 4.59 20.72
C LYS A 168 -10.31 5.59 20.36
N MET A 169 -10.50 6.39 19.31
CA MET A 169 -9.54 7.43 18.91
C MET A 169 -9.37 8.47 20.03
N LEU A 170 -10.48 8.96 20.61
CA LEU A 170 -10.45 9.91 21.72
C LEU A 170 -9.83 9.32 22.99
N GLU A 171 -10.14 8.06 23.32
CA GLU A 171 -9.53 7.36 24.45
C GLU A 171 -8.00 7.22 24.27
N SER A 172 -7.55 6.94 23.05
CA SER A 172 -6.12 6.82 22.76
C SER A 172 -5.38 8.16 22.90
N ILE A 173 -6.03 9.29 22.58
CA ILE A 173 -5.51 10.63 22.87
C ILE A 173 -5.43 10.85 24.37
N ALA A 174 -6.51 10.57 25.11
CA ALA A 174 -6.58 10.81 26.55
C ALA A 174 -5.54 10.01 27.35
N LYS A 175 -5.22 8.79 26.91
CA LYS A 175 -4.18 7.94 27.53
C LYS A 175 -2.74 8.34 27.18
N SER A 176 -2.60 9.15 26.14
CA SER A 176 -1.30 9.53 25.60
C SER A 176 -0.88 10.88 26.18
N GLU A 177 -0.34 10.86 27.40
CA GLU A 177 0.30 12.04 28.00
C GLU A 177 1.46 12.48 27.08
N ASN A 178 1.34 13.66 26.45
CA ASN A 178 2.35 14.30 25.58
C ASN A 178 2.45 13.85 24.11
N VAL A 179 1.41 13.29 23.50
CA VAL A 179 1.44 13.01 22.05
C VAL A 179 1.01 14.23 21.24
N GLU A 180 1.97 14.83 20.52
CA GLU A 180 1.72 15.91 19.55
C GLU A 180 0.85 15.44 18.37
N THR A 181 0.98 14.16 17.96
CA THR A 181 0.25 13.59 16.82
C THR A 181 -0.25 12.17 17.10
N PRO A 182 -1.57 11.93 17.16
CA PRO A 182 -2.15 10.60 17.35
C PRO A 182 -1.72 9.63 16.27
N SER A 183 -1.64 8.34 16.60
CA SER A 183 -1.26 7.27 15.65
C SER A 183 -2.21 7.14 14.45
N PHE A 184 -3.43 7.67 14.54
CA PHE A 184 -4.38 7.73 13.43
C PHE A 184 -4.29 9.03 12.61
N GLY A 185 -3.75 10.12 13.16
CA GLY A 185 -3.67 11.44 12.53
C GLY A 185 -5.01 12.18 12.39
N GLY A 186 -4.96 13.52 12.23
CA GLY A 186 -6.18 14.34 12.14
C GLY A 186 -7.09 14.02 10.95
N THR A 187 -6.51 13.59 9.82
CA THR A 187 -7.25 13.27 8.59
C THR A 187 -8.21 12.10 8.75
N LEU A 188 -7.76 10.99 9.37
CA LEU A 188 -8.64 9.84 9.57
C LEU A 188 -9.78 10.16 10.54
N PHE A 189 -9.48 10.94 11.59
CA PHE A 189 -10.49 11.38 12.54
C PHE A 189 -11.55 12.27 11.87
N ALA A 190 -11.13 13.24 11.05
CA ALA A 190 -12.04 14.08 10.29
C ALA A 190 -12.90 13.24 9.33
N PHE A 191 -12.31 12.31 8.56
CA PHE A 191 -13.09 11.41 7.70
C PHE A 191 -14.12 10.57 8.47
N ASN A 192 -13.77 10.05 9.65
CA ASN A 192 -14.73 9.33 10.47
C ASN A 192 -15.86 10.23 10.99
N LEU A 193 -15.58 11.50 11.31
CA LEU A 193 -16.63 12.43 11.73
C LEU A 193 -17.57 12.81 10.57
N LEU A 194 -17.02 13.02 9.37
CA LEU A 194 -17.81 13.20 8.15
C LEU A 194 -18.75 12.00 7.94
N ARG A 195 -18.20 10.79 8.07
CA ARG A 195 -18.98 9.55 7.97
C ARG A 195 -20.10 9.48 9.00
N ILE A 196 -19.83 9.76 10.28
CA ILE A 196 -20.84 9.79 11.34
C ILE A 196 -21.98 10.74 10.94
N ALA A 197 -21.67 11.98 10.56
CA ALA A 197 -22.68 12.96 10.21
C ALA A 197 -23.54 12.50 9.01
N THR A 198 -22.93 11.94 7.97
CA THR A 198 -23.67 11.40 6.82
C THR A 198 -24.51 10.18 7.16
N LEU A 199 -24.06 9.34 8.09
CA LEU A 199 -24.81 8.15 8.54
C LEU A 199 -25.99 8.54 9.43
N GLU A 200 -25.79 9.46 10.37
CA GLU A 200 -26.88 10.05 11.19
C GLU A 200 -27.99 10.63 10.29
N GLN A 201 -27.59 11.35 9.23
CA GLN A 201 -28.52 11.81 8.21
C GLN A 201 -29.25 10.66 7.52
N LYS A 202 -28.51 9.63 7.06
CA LYS A 202 -29.06 8.49 6.31
C LYS A 202 -30.02 7.65 7.15
N VAL A 203 -29.78 7.50 8.46
CA VAL A 203 -30.67 6.78 9.38
C VAL A 203 -31.82 7.65 9.92
N GLY A 204 -31.88 8.93 9.55
CA GLY A 204 -32.96 9.83 9.95
C GLY A 204 -32.87 10.31 11.39
N SER A 205 -31.67 10.64 11.86
CA SER A 205 -31.39 11.17 13.20
C SER A 205 -30.92 12.64 13.13
N PRO A 206 -31.85 13.62 13.11
CA PRO A 206 -31.50 15.04 13.01
C PRO A 206 -30.62 15.55 14.16
N ALA A 207 -30.91 15.09 15.38
CA ALA A 207 -30.14 15.49 16.57
C ALA A 207 -28.70 14.95 16.52
N GLY A 208 -28.52 13.70 16.11
CA GLY A 208 -27.19 13.10 15.94
C GLY A 208 -26.41 13.77 14.80
N GLU A 209 -27.08 14.05 13.69
CA GLU A 209 -26.49 14.78 12.56
C GLU A 209 -26.03 16.19 12.98
N LEU A 210 -26.88 16.93 13.68
CA LEU A 210 -26.56 18.27 14.20
C LEU A 210 -25.37 18.23 15.16
N ALA A 211 -25.36 17.25 16.07
CA ALA A 211 -24.24 17.07 17.01
C ALA A 211 -22.92 16.81 16.27
N ALA A 212 -22.92 15.94 15.26
CA ALA A 212 -21.74 15.62 14.47
C ALA A 212 -21.24 16.84 13.67
N TRP A 213 -22.12 17.64 13.09
CA TRP A 213 -21.73 18.87 12.38
C TRP A 213 -21.21 19.97 13.31
N ASN A 214 -21.80 20.11 14.50
CA ASN A 214 -21.28 21.03 15.51
C ASN A 214 -19.88 20.60 16.00
N GLU A 215 -19.68 19.29 16.21
CA GLU A 215 -18.36 18.74 16.55
C GLU A 215 -17.34 19.01 15.43
N TRP A 216 -17.72 18.83 14.16
CA TRP A 216 -16.89 19.18 13.01
C TRP A 216 -16.49 20.65 13.02
N GLN A 217 -17.46 21.54 13.22
CA GLN A 217 -17.22 22.98 13.30
C GLN A 217 -16.26 23.33 14.44
N ASN A 218 -16.38 22.66 15.60
CA ASN A 218 -15.49 22.87 16.72
C ASN A 218 -14.04 22.54 16.35
N TYR A 219 -13.78 21.36 15.79
CA TYR A 219 -12.44 20.98 15.36
C TYR A 219 -11.91 21.88 14.23
N SER A 220 -12.74 22.26 13.25
CA SER A 220 -12.31 23.12 12.14
C SER A 220 -11.83 24.51 12.60
N LYS A 221 -12.41 25.03 13.69
CA LYS A 221 -12.05 26.34 14.29
C LYS A 221 -10.90 26.22 15.30
N GLY A 222 -10.38 25.02 15.52
CA GLY A 222 -9.35 24.76 16.52
C GLY A 222 -9.88 24.84 17.97
N TYR A 223 -11.18 24.65 18.18
CA TYR A 223 -11.69 24.50 19.55
C TYR A 223 -11.20 23.17 20.12
N ILE A 224 -10.58 23.29 21.29
CA ILE A 224 -9.92 22.22 22.02
C ILE A 224 -10.97 21.47 22.84
N LEU A 225 -11.32 20.24 22.43
CA LEU A 225 -12.28 19.37 23.16
C LEU A 225 -11.65 18.62 24.34
N PHE A 226 -10.32 18.56 24.40
CA PHE A 226 -9.50 17.98 25.47
C PHE A 226 -8.25 18.85 25.58
N GLU A 227 -7.63 19.06 26.74
CA GLU A 227 -6.43 19.92 26.95
C GLU A 227 -5.21 19.65 26.02
N SER A 228 -5.36 18.78 25.03
CA SER A 228 -4.44 18.46 23.96
C SER A 228 -4.93 18.96 22.58
N ASN A 229 -4.05 19.63 21.85
CA ASN A 229 -4.20 19.99 20.44
C ASN A 229 -3.94 18.80 19.48
N ALA A 230 -4.04 17.56 19.95
CA ALA A 230 -3.62 16.38 19.20
C ALA A 230 -4.38 16.16 17.88
N VAL A 231 -5.62 16.66 17.75
CA VAL A 231 -6.37 16.58 16.49
C VAL A 231 -6.10 17.84 15.67
N ASP A 232 -5.32 17.67 14.60
CA ASP A 232 -4.95 18.76 13.68
C ASP A 232 -6.18 19.37 12.97
N ASN A 233 -6.46 20.65 13.24
CA ASN A 233 -7.54 21.40 12.61
C ASN A 233 -7.34 21.56 11.09
N LYS A 234 -6.09 21.50 10.61
CA LYS A 234 -5.76 21.59 9.18
C LYS A 234 -6.39 20.45 8.38
N ALA A 235 -6.56 19.27 8.98
CA ALA A 235 -7.23 18.16 8.33
C ALA A 235 -8.69 18.50 7.97
N PHE A 236 -9.42 19.10 8.92
CA PHE A 236 -10.80 19.53 8.73
C PHE A 236 -10.91 20.63 7.68
N PHE A 237 -10.04 21.63 7.76
CA PHE A 237 -9.99 22.70 6.77
C PHE A 237 -9.66 22.17 5.36
N THR A 238 -8.69 21.25 5.26
CA THR A 238 -8.29 20.65 3.98
C THR A 238 -9.43 19.85 3.37
N LEU A 239 -10.18 19.07 4.17
CA LEU A 239 -11.32 18.31 3.67
C LEU A 239 -12.49 19.21 3.28
N ALA A 240 -12.83 20.19 4.12
CA ALA A 240 -13.95 21.10 3.87
C ALA A 240 -13.78 21.90 2.56
N ASN A 241 -12.54 22.26 2.21
CA ASN A 241 -12.22 22.99 0.99
C ASN A 241 -11.79 22.10 -0.19
N GLY A 242 -11.36 20.88 0.07
CA GLY A 242 -10.87 19.94 -0.96
C GLY A 242 -11.98 19.11 -1.62
N ILE A 243 -13.13 18.96 -0.95
CA ILE A 243 -14.27 18.21 -1.46
C ILE A 243 -15.31 19.20 -2.02
N SER A 244 -15.68 19.00 -3.29
CA SER A 244 -16.73 19.77 -3.96
C SER A 244 -17.43 18.96 -5.05
N GLU A 245 -18.70 19.27 -5.27
CA GLU A 245 -19.47 18.77 -6.39
C GLU A 245 -20.06 19.96 -7.16
N GLY A 246 -19.58 20.16 -8.40
CA GLY A 246 -19.92 21.34 -9.20
C GLY A 246 -19.48 22.64 -8.53
N LYS A 247 -20.44 23.44 -8.04
CA LYS A 247 -20.19 24.73 -7.36
C LYS A 247 -20.37 24.67 -5.84
N VAL A 248 -20.70 23.50 -5.30
CA VAL A 248 -21.00 23.32 -3.87
C VAL A 248 -19.79 22.66 -3.22
N SER A 249 -19.15 23.36 -2.29
CA SER A 249 -18.11 22.76 -1.44
C SER A 249 -18.72 21.96 -0.29
N LEU A 250 -17.93 21.09 0.33
CA LEU A 250 -18.33 20.42 1.58
C LEU A 250 -18.65 21.45 2.67
N GLN A 251 -17.92 22.58 2.72
CA GLN A 251 -18.24 23.64 3.67
C GLN A 251 -19.62 24.26 3.43
N ASP A 252 -19.99 24.52 2.17
CA ASP A 252 -21.32 25.05 1.82
C ASP A 252 -22.42 24.06 2.20
N TYR A 253 -22.17 22.77 1.97
CA TYR A 253 -23.07 21.69 2.36
C TYR A 253 -23.30 21.67 3.88
N ILE A 254 -22.23 21.64 4.68
CA ILE A 254 -22.30 21.61 6.15
C ILE A 254 -23.06 22.84 6.68
N ASN A 255 -22.75 24.03 6.16
CA ASN A 255 -23.43 25.26 6.58
C ASN A 255 -24.94 25.22 6.29
N THR A 256 -25.32 24.69 5.12
CA THR A 256 -26.72 24.53 4.72
C THR A 256 -27.43 23.53 5.64
N ARG A 257 -26.80 22.39 5.94
CA ARG A 257 -27.36 21.37 6.85
C ARG A 257 -27.57 21.92 8.26
N LEU A 258 -26.58 22.62 8.82
CA LEU A 258 -26.70 23.25 10.14
C LEU A 258 -27.88 24.24 10.22
N GLN A 259 -28.10 25.04 9.18
CA GLN A 259 -29.26 25.95 9.13
C GLN A 259 -30.59 25.20 9.08
N GLN A 260 -30.66 24.13 8.29
CA GLN A 260 -31.87 23.30 8.18
C GLN A 260 -32.20 22.61 9.51
N LEU A 261 -31.21 22.00 10.15
CA LEU A 261 -31.39 21.28 11.41
C LEU A 261 -31.71 22.21 12.58
N GLY A 262 -31.07 23.39 12.66
CA GLY A 262 -31.34 24.37 13.72
C GLY A 262 -32.72 25.03 13.66
N ASN A 263 -33.43 24.92 12.52
CA ASN A 263 -34.82 25.34 12.39
C ASN A 263 -35.82 24.24 12.78
N VAL A 264 -35.38 22.97 12.86
CA VAL A 264 -36.23 21.84 13.28
C VAL A 264 -36.34 21.74 14.80
N GLU A 265 -35.37 22.30 15.54
CA GLU A 265 -35.36 22.31 17.02
C GLU A 265 -36.10 23.51 17.66
N LYS A 266 -36.60 24.46 16.85
CA LYS A 266 -37.38 25.63 17.31
C LYS A 266 -38.88 25.39 17.15
#